data_AF-A0A523W1I9-F1
#
_entry.id   AF-A0A523W1I9-F1
#
_cell.length_a   1.000
_cell.length_b   1.000
_cell.length_c   1.000
_cell.angle_alpha   90.00
_cell.angle_beta   90.00
_cell.angle_gamma   90.00
#
_symmetry.space_group_name_H-M   'P 1'
#
loop_
_entity.id
_entity.type
_entity.pdbx_description
1 polymer ?
#
loop_
_entity_poly.entity_id
_entity_poly.type
_entity_poly.pdbx_seq_one_letter_code
_entity_poly.pdbx_strand_id
1 'polypeptide(L)'
;MSGSEWKKVDFQQFVNNFGNEIVIKNTPEILYSKKDKEHEAYNSLIAFFFITGALLIYIALSYFLASVYFSLTLFVIILIIGVIVDIFLMVNIIKFNVYIRPLECWVEVYKGKSEGVFEYYCFTYYPIFTGKCHPNEATNVILKLYQEQIIKSKIDITQIEIYFKFTQEENNDVEKLGYFFQYAEGRPFRDDKINRNSWKYFPSERSGLENYIAIGNWDHQYEWKNDLEFDFDKLHEYAPWVIQRWNEVNLKPLTEEYKVKINWNLRFIESIPKLKPWEGNLDSQTYENPKAHKDLEIVNEVITKIIGQDKEIEKIKDIKDEIPIIKAYFRDLSS
;
A
#
# COMPACT_ATOMS: atom_id res chain seq x y z
N MET A 1 20.14 -13.60 -14.07
CA MET A 1 19.32 -14.72 -13.54
C MET A 1 20.26 -15.85 -13.16
N SER A 2 20.88 -15.76 -11.98
CA SER A 2 21.61 -16.88 -11.37
C SER A 2 20.58 -17.82 -10.73
N GLY A 3 20.81 -19.13 -10.80
CA GLY A 3 19.90 -20.14 -10.24
C GLY A 3 19.67 -19.87 -8.75
N SER A 4 18.45 -19.45 -8.40
CA SER A 4 18.05 -19.28 -7.01
C SER A 4 18.10 -20.63 -6.29
N GLU A 5 18.97 -20.76 -5.29
CA GLU A 5 19.04 -21.94 -4.40
C GLU A 5 17.83 -22.04 -3.45
N TRP A 6 17.06 -20.95 -3.32
CA TRP A 6 15.79 -20.96 -2.59
C TRP A 6 14.75 -21.79 -3.33
N LYS A 7 14.13 -22.72 -2.61
CA LYS A 7 13.00 -23.54 -3.08
C LYS A 7 11.75 -23.12 -2.35
N LYS A 8 10.72 -22.69 -3.10
CA LYS A 8 9.40 -22.43 -2.54
C LYS A 8 8.83 -23.73 -1.95
N VAL A 9 8.33 -23.66 -0.72
CA VAL A 9 7.69 -24.76 -0.01
C VAL A 9 6.17 -24.62 -0.14
N ASP A 10 5.48 -25.74 -0.26
CA ASP A 10 4.02 -25.72 -0.16
C ASP A 10 3.61 -25.30 1.26
N PHE A 11 2.74 -24.30 1.36
CA PHE A 11 2.38 -23.71 2.66
C PHE A 11 1.67 -24.71 3.57
N GLN A 12 0.76 -25.53 3.01
CA GLN A 12 0.03 -26.52 3.80
C GLN A 12 0.97 -27.62 4.29
N GLN A 13 1.91 -28.06 3.46
CA GLN A 13 2.94 -29.00 3.86
C GLN A 13 3.83 -28.44 4.97
N PHE A 14 4.20 -27.16 4.89
CA PHE A 14 4.99 -26.50 5.93
C PHE A 14 4.21 -26.45 7.26
N VAL A 15 2.95 -26.01 7.23
CA VAL A 15 2.08 -25.95 8.41
C VAL A 15 1.88 -27.33 9.05
N ASN A 16 1.75 -28.39 8.24
CA ASN A 16 1.62 -29.74 8.77
C ASN A 16 2.89 -30.21 9.50
N ASN A 17 4.07 -29.74 9.10
CA ASN A 17 5.35 -30.15 9.68
C ASN A 17 5.76 -29.32 10.91
N PHE A 18 5.50 -28.01 10.89
CA PHE A 18 6.00 -27.06 11.88
C PHE A 18 4.91 -26.30 12.66
N GLY A 19 3.64 -26.52 12.32
CA GLY A 19 2.49 -25.80 12.87
C GLY A 19 2.29 -24.42 12.25
N ASN A 20 1.09 -23.87 12.36
CA ASN A 20 0.77 -22.52 11.87
C ASN A 20 1.28 -21.42 12.83
N GLU A 21 1.38 -21.74 14.12
CA GLU A 21 1.79 -20.79 15.15
C GLU A 21 3.15 -20.14 14.87
N ILE A 22 4.08 -20.87 14.27
CA ILE A 22 5.41 -20.37 13.94
C ILE A 22 5.34 -19.21 12.93
N VAL A 23 4.40 -19.26 11.99
CA VAL A 23 4.20 -18.22 10.99
C VAL A 23 3.56 -17.01 11.67
N ILE A 24 2.49 -17.22 12.44
CA ILE A 24 1.75 -16.14 13.12
C ILE A 24 2.64 -15.39 14.13
N LYS A 25 3.34 -16.12 15.01
CA LYS A 25 4.20 -15.52 16.05
C LYS A 25 5.34 -14.69 15.47
N ASN A 26 5.75 -15.00 14.24
CA ASN A 26 6.84 -14.30 13.57
C ASN A 26 6.38 -13.27 12.53
N THR A 27 5.08 -13.14 12.31
CA THR A 27 4.55 -12.15 11.37
C THR A 27 4.83 -10.73 11.92
N PRO A 28 5.36 -9.81 11.10
CA PRO A 28 5.73 -8.48 11.58
C PRO A 28 4.51 -7.65 11.97
N GLU A 29 4.57 -7.03 13.15
CA GLU A 29 3.54 -6.07 13.59
C GLU A 29 3.72 -4.72 12.88
N ILE A 30 2.61 -4.16 12.41
CA ILE A 30 2.60 -2.96 11.58
C ILE A 30 2.00 -1.79 12.35
N LEU A 31 2.69 -0.65 12.38
CA LEU A 31 2.20 0.60 12.98
C LEU A 31 1.75 1.56 11.87
N TYR A 32 0.49 2.01 11.90
CA TYR A 32 -0.07 2.93 10.90
C TYR A 32 -0.86 4.08 11.54
N SER A 33 -0.96 5.23 10.86
CA SER A 33 -1.69 6.40 11.36
C SER A 33 -3.19 6.32 11.06
N LYS A 34 -4.03 6.74 12.02
CA LYS A 34 -5.48 6.91 11.78
C LYS A 34 -5.81 8.13 10.92
N LYS A 35 -4.87 9.06 10.73
CA LYS A 35 -5.13 10.32 9.99
C LYS A 35 -4.86 10.19 8.49
N ASP A 36 -4.17 9.14 8.05
CA ASP A 36 -3.79 9.00 6.65
C ASP A 36 -5.02 8.61 5.83
N LYS A 37 -5.45 9.57 5.02
CA LYS A 37 -6.57 9.44 4.11
C LYS A 37 -6.11 9.74 2.72
N GLU A 38 -6.70 9.04 1.77
CA GLU A 38 -6.69 9.52 0.40
C GLU A 38 -7.31 10.93 0.35
N HIS A 39 -6.51 11.93 -0.04
CA HIS A 39 -7.02 13.26 -0.33
C HIS A 39 -7.98 13.19 -1.52
N GLU A 40 -9.00 14.05 -1.48
CA GLU A 40 -10.04 14.30 -2.51
C GLU A 40 -11.40 13.59 -2.39
N ALA A 41 -12.12 13.89 -1.30
CA ALA A 41 -13.59 13.81 -1.33
C ALA A 41 -14.31 15.10 -0.89
N TYR A 42 -13.57 16.16 -0.50
CA TYR A 42 -14.19 17.37 0.03
C TYR A 42 -15.10 18.07 -0.99
N ASN A 43 -14.68 18.19 -2.25
CA ASN A 43 -15.51 18.84 -3.27
C ASN A 43 -16.77 18.02 -3.61
N SER A 44 -16.67 16.69 -3.65
CA SER A 44 -17.82 15.80 -3.85
C SER A 44 -18.80 15.84 -2.67
N LEU A 45 -18.28 15.92 -1.44
CA LEU A 45 -19.08 16.07 -0.22
C LEU A 45 -19.78 17.43 -0.15
N ILE A 46 -19.07 18.51 -0.48
CA ILE A 46 -19.64 19.85 -0.58
C ILE A 46 -20.73 19.88 -1.66
N ALA A 47 -20.45 19.34 -2.85
CA ALA A 47 -21.42 19.26 -3.94
C ALA A 47 -22.66 18.43 -3.57
N PHE A 48 -22.49 17.31 -2.87
CA PHE A 48 -23.59 16.50 -2.35
C PHE A 48 -24.49 17.33 -1.43
N PHE A 49 -23.92 18.04 -0.44
CA PHE A 49 -24.72 18.88 0.44
C PHE A 49 -25.46 20.01 -0.31
N PHE A 50 -24.85 20.59 -1.35
CA PHE A 50 -25.51 21.60 -2.18
C PHE A 50 -26.67 21.02 -2.99
N ILE A 51 -26.50 19.85 -3.62
CA ILE A 51 -27.56 19.23 -4.45
C ILE A 51 -28.69 18.71 -3.58
N THR A 52 -28.39 17.99 -2.49
CA THR A 52 -29.39 17.56 -1.51
C THR A 52 -30.13 18.76 -0.91
N GLY A 53 -29.41 19.82 -0.54
CA GLY A 53 -30.01 21.05 -0.02
C GLY A 53 -30.93 21.73 -1.03
N ALA A 54 -30.50 21.85 -2.28
CA ALA A 54 -31.30 22.41 -3.37
C ALA A 54 -32.55 21.57 -3.67
N LEU A 55 -32.43 20.23 -3.64
CA LEU A 55 -33.57 19.30 -3.76
C LEU A 55 -34.59 19.52 -2.65
N LEU A 56 -34.15 19.63 -1.40
CA LEU A 56 -35.04 19.86 -0.26
C LEU A 56 -35.77 21.21 -0.36
N ILE A 57 -35.06 22.27 -0.78
CA ILE A 57 -35.67 23.58 -1.05
C ILE A 57 -36.68 23.48 -2.19
N TYR A 58 -36.33 22.79 -3.28
CA TYR A 58 -37.22 22.59 -4.42
C TYR A 58 -38.49 21.82 -4.03
N ILE A 59 -38.37 20.77 -3.22
CA ILE A 59 -39.52 20.02 -2.69
C ILE A 59 -40.42 20.93 -1.85
N ALA A 60 -39.83 21.72 -0.94
CA ALA A 60 -40.58 22.64 -0.09
C ALA A 60 -41.31 23.72 -0.89
N LEU A 61 -40.65 24.36 -1.85
CA LEU A 61 -41.24 25.37 -2.74
C LEU A 61 -42.33 24.78 -3.63
N SER A 62 -42.11 23.57 -4.17
CA SER A 62 -43.09 22.88 -5.02
C SER A 62 -44.37 22.53 -4.24
N TYR A 63 -44.24 22.14 -2.97
CA TYR A 63 -45.39 21.90 -2.11
C TYR A 63 -46.12 23.20 -1.75
N PHE A 64 -45.38 24.27 -1.42
CA PHE A 64 -45.96 25.58 -1.10
C PHE A 64 -46.69 26.22 -2.28
N LEU A 65 -46.15 26.08 -3.49
CA LEU A 65 -46.73 26.61 -4.73
C LEU A 65 -47.66 25.62 -5.45
N ALA A 66 -47.96 24.47 -4.83
CA ALA A 66 -48.70 23.39 -5.46
C ALA A 66 -50.08 23.82 -5.97
N SER A 67 -50.72 24.77 -5.27
CA SER A 67 -52.04 25.31 -5.64
C SER A 67 -52.01 26.30 -6.80
N VAL A 68 -50.83 26.78 -7.21
CA VAL A 68 -50.68 27.83 -8.23
C VAL A 68 -50.13 27.26 -9.54
N TYR A 69 -49.08 26.45 -9.47
CA TYR A 69 -48.43 25.91 -10.66
C TYR A 69 -47.67 24.63 -10.33
N PHE A 70 -48.34 23.46 -10.42
CA PHE A 70 -47.74 22.16 -10.15
C PHE A 70 -47.81 21.24 -11.37
N SER A 71 -46.64 20.82 -11.85
CA SER A 71 -46.53 19.74 -12.84
C SER A 71 -45.89 18.54 -12.17
N LEU A 72 -46.71 17.52 -11.92
CA LEU A 72 -46.27 16.26 -11.30
C LEU A 72 -45.13 15.62 -12.10
N THR A 73 -45.23 15.64 -13.43
CA THR A 73 -44.23 15.04 -14.32
C THR A 73 -42.87 15.72 -14.18
N LEU A 74 -42.82 17.07 -14.21
CA LEU A 74 -41.57 17.81 -14.05
C LEU A 74 -40.97 17.62 -12.66
N PHE A 75 -41.83 17.62 -11.63
CA PHE A 75 -41.43 17.40 -10.25
C PHE A 75 -40.75 16.04 -10.06
N VAL A 76 -41.36 14.97 -10.57
CA VAL A 76 -40.81 13.61 -10.48
C VAL A 76 -39.49 13.48 -11.26
N ILE A 77 -39.39 14.07 -12.45
CA ILE A 77 -38.16 14.02 -13.26
C ILE A 77 -36.99 14.69 -12.53
N ILE A 78 -37.19 15.89 -11.99
CA ILE A 78 -36.14 16.64 -11.27
C ILE A 78 -35.70 15.85 -10.03
N LEU A 79 -36.64 15.25 -9.29
CA LEU A 79 -36.33 14.38 -8.16
C LEU A 79 -35.46 13.19 -8.55
N ILE A 80 -35.85 12.46 -9.61
CA ILE A 80 -35.10 11.28 -10.07
C ILE A 80 -33.68 11.67 -10.47
N ILE A 81 -33.51 12.72 -11.27
CA ILE A 81 -32.19 13.18 -11.72
C ILE A 81 -31.34 13.59 -10.51
N GLY A 82 -31.90 14.38 -9.60
CA GLY A 82 -31.20 14.85 -8.40
C GLY A 82 -30.73 13.70 -7.50
N VAL A 83 -31.61 12.73 -7.25
CA VAL A 83 -31.28 11.54 -6.46
C VAL A 83 -30.19 10.69 -7.14
N ILE A 84 -30.24 10.51 -8.47
CA ILE A 84 -29.20 9.79 -9.21
C ILE A 84 -27.84 10.48 -9.06
N VAL A 85 -27.80 11.81 -9.18
CA VAL A 85 -26.56 12.59 -9.01
C VAL A 85 -26.04 12.48 -7.58
N ASP A 86 -26.90 12.58 -6.58
CA ASP A 86 -26.52 12.42 -5.17
C ASP A 86 -25.97 11.02 -4.87
N ILE A 87 -26.62 9.96 -5.38
CA ILE A 87 -26.11 8.59 -5.27
C ILE A 87 -24.71 8.48 -5.89
N PHE A 88 -24.50 9.06 -7.08
CA PHE A 88 -23.19 9.04 -7.75
C PHE A 88 -22.12 9.77 -6.93
N LEU A 89 -22.44 10.95 -6.37
CA LEU A 89 -21.54 11.70 -5.50
C LEU A 89 -21.21 10.92 -4.21
N MET A 90 -22.21 10.27 -3.61
CA MET A 90 -22.03 9.49 -2.38
C MET A 90 -21.18 8.24 -2.62
N VAL A 91 -21.39 7.55 -3.75
CA VAL A 91 -20.53 6.45 -4.20
C VAL A 91 -19.09 6.93 -4.42
N ASN A 92 -18.89 8.11 -5.01
CA ASN A 92 -17.55 8.68 -5.15
C ASN A 92 -16.93 8.97 -3.77
N ILE A 93 -17.65 9.59 -2.83
CA ILE A 93 -17.14 9.84 -1.48
C ILE A 93 -16.70 8.52 -0.81
N ILE A 94 -17.51 7.47 -0.89
CA ILE A 94 -17.16 6.15 -0.32
C ILE A 94 -15.91 5.57 -1.00
N LYS A 95 -15.79 5.73 -2.32
CA LYS A 95 -14.64 5.23 -3.10
C LYS A 95 -13.35 6.02 -2.90
N PHE A 96 -13.43 7.30 -2.55
CA PHE A 96 -12.26 8.21 -2.48
C PHE A 96 -11.89 8.65 -1.06
N ASN A 97 -12.77 8.45 -0.06
CA ASN A 97 -12.46 8.65 1.36
C ASN A 97 -11.92 7.35 1.99
N VAL A 98 -10.81 6.85 1.44
CA VAL A 98 -10.18 5.61 1.89
C VAL A 98 -9.11 5.96 2.92
N TYR A 99 -9.30 5.49 4.15
CA TYR A 99 -8.23 5.47 5.14
C TYR A 99 -7.17 4.48 4.68
N ILE A 100 -5.90 4.91 4.64
CA ILE A 100 -4.80 3.99 4.40
C ILE A 100 -4.63 3.13 5.66
N ARG A 101 -4.91 1.83 5.53
CA ARG A 101 -4.78 0.87 6.63
C ARG A 101 -4.39 -0.51 6.09
N PRO A 102 -3.69 -1.32 6.90
CA PRO A 102 -3.48 -2.73 6.58
C PRO A 102 -4.82 -3.48 6.51
N LEU A 103 -4.95 -4.36 5.53
CA LEU A 103 -6.12 -5.21 5.31
C LEU A 103 -5.86 -6.65 5.69
N GLU A 104 -4.83 -7.23 5.07
CA GLU A 104 -4.42 -8.61 5.21
C GLU A 104 -2.91 -8.70 4.98
N CYS A 105 -2.32 -9.81 5.38
CA CYS A 105 -0.92 -10.12 5.11
C CYS A 105 -0.86 -11.46 4.40
N TRP A 106 -0.20 -11.49 3.25
CA TRP A 106 0.03 -12.75 2.55
C TRP A 106 1.42 -13.29 2.85
N VAL A 107 1.60 -14.61 2.76
CA VAL A 107 2.89 -15.24 3.07
C VAL A 107 3.28 -16.30 2.04
N GLU A 108 4.56 -16.31 1.69
CA GLU A 108 5.24 -17.41 1.01
C GLU A 108 6.39 -17.92 1.89
N VAL A 109 6.64 -19.23 1.85
CA VAL A 109 7.72 -19.87 2.61
C VAL A 109 8.73 -20.45 1.64
N TYR A 110 10.00 -20.17 1.89
CA TYR A 110 11.13 -20.64 1.10
C TYR A 110 12.11 -21.42 1.97
N LYS A 111 12.57 -22.55 1.45
CA LYS A 111 13.63 -23.36 2.03
C LYS A 111 14.93 -23.12 1.28
N GLY A 112 15.98 -22.84 2.04
CA GLY A 112 17.32 -22.59 1.53
C GLY A 112 18.20 -23.83 1.59
N LYS A 113 19.50 -23.60 1.67
CA LYS A 113 20.50 -24.67 1.84
C LYS A 113 20.40 -25.28 3.24
N SER A 114 20.76 -26.55 3.37
CA SER A 114 20.97 -27.22 4.66
C SER A 114 22.47 -27.30 4.95
N GLU A 115 22.88 -26.97 6.18
CA GLU A 115 24.26 -27.04 6.64
C GLU A 115 24.34 -27.84 7.95
N GLY A 116 24.82 -29.08 7.85
CA GLY A 116 24.86 -30.00 9.00
C GLY A 116 23.45 -30.30 9.51
N VAL A 117 23.20 -29.96 10.79
CA VAL A 117 21.90 -30.13 11.47
C VAL A 117 20.94 -28.97 11.24
N PHE A 118 21.36 -27.93 10.50
CA PHE A 118 20.57 -26.72 10.30
C PHE A 118 19.94 -26.64 8.92
N GLU A 119 18.71 -26.15 8.87
CA GLU A 119 18.03 -25.77 7.63
C GLU A 119 17.67 -24.29 7.67
N TYR A 120 18.02 -23.55 6.61
CA TYR A 120 17.63 -22.15 6.51
C TYR A 120 16.26 -22.02 5.86
N TYR A 121 15.42 -21.18 6.47
CA TYR A 121 14.10 -20.81 5.93
C TYR A 121 13.99 -19.30 5.80
N CYS A 122 13.20 -18.86 4.82
CA CYS A 122 12.76 -17.47 4.71
C CYS A 122 11.25 -17.42 4.60
N PHE A 123 10.62 -16.61 5.45
CA PHE A 123 9.20 -16.26 5.31
C PHE A 123 9.11 -14.89 4.65
N THR A 124 8.48 -14.86 3.49
CA THR A 124 8.23 -13.62 2.76
C THR A 124 6.81 -13.19 3.01
N TYR A 125 6.64 -12.10 3.76
CA TYR A 125 5.37 -11.49 4.09
C TYR A 125 5.06 -10.34 3.14
N TYR A 126 3.78 -10.25 2.76
CA TYR A 126 3.24 -9.21 1.90
C TYR A 126 2.08 -8.49 2.58
N PRO A 127 2.36 -7.49 3.43
CA PRO A 127 1.33 -6.60 3.94
C PRO A 127 0.58 -5.90 2.81
N ILE A 128 -0.75 -5.98 2.85
CA ILE A 128 -1.66 -5.37 1.88
C ILE A 128 -2.34 -4.16 2.50
N PHE A 129 -2.34 -3.03 1.79
CA PHE A 129 -2.95 -1.78 2.23
C PHE A 129 -4.10 -1.35 1.32
N THR A 130 -5.05 -0.62 1.91
CA THR A 130 -6.21 -0.09 1.19
C THR A 130 -5.88 0.89 0.06
N GLY A 131 -4.72 1.56 0.08
CA GLY A 131 -4.39 2.60 -0.90
C GLY A 131 -2.95 3.10 -0.82
N LYS A 132 -2.59 3.98 -1.77
CA LYS A 132 -1.37 4.78 -1.76
C LYS A 132 -1.64 6.30 -1.71
N CYS A 133 -0.81 7.08 -1.01
CA CYS A 133 -0.79 8.55 -1.08
C CYS A 133 0.65 9.05 -1.38
N HIS A 134 0.83 10.33 -1.64
CA HIS A 134 2.13 10.94 -1.94
C HIS A 134 2.12 12.36 -1.36
N PRO A 135 3.24 12.88 -0.82
CA PRO A 135 3.28 14.22 -0.21
C PRO A 135 2.93 15.32 -1.21
N ASN A 136 3.38 15.19 -2.46
CA ASN A 136 2.96 16.05 -3.56
C ASN A 136 1.54 15.67 -4.03
N GLU A 137 0.57 16.58 -3.83
CA GLU A 137 -0.84 16.35 -4.13
C GLU A 137 -1.10 16.09 -5.62
N ALA A 138 -0.44 16.84 -6.50
CA ALA A 138 -0.62 16.69 -7.94
C ALA A 138 -0.05 15.36 -8.44
N THR A 139 1.18 15.01 -8.03
CA THR A 139 1.79 13.72 -8.36
C THR A 139 0.97 12.56 -7.80
N ASN A 140 0.38 12.72 -6.61
CA ASN A 140 -0.53 11.74 -6.03
C ASN A 140 -1.74 11.45 -6.93
N VAL A 141 -2.40 12.50 -7.44
CA VAL A 141 -3.54 12.35 -8.35
C VAL A 141 -3.14 11.59 -9.61
N ILE A 142 -1.97 11.88 -10.19
CA ILE A 142 -1.49 11.22 -11.40
C ILE A 142 -1.10 9.76 -11.14
N LEU A 143 -0.43 9.47 -10.02
CA LEU A 143 -0.13 8.10 -9.58
C LEU A 143 -1.41 7.27 -9.39
N LYS A 144 -2.47 7.86 -8.84
CA LYS A 144 -3.77 7.19 -8.71
C LYS A 144 -4.41 6.92 -10.06
N LEU A 145 -4.35 7.85 -11.00
CA LEU A 145 -4.81 7.62 -12.37
C LEU A 145 -4.04 6.47 -13.02
N TYR A 146 -2.72 6.42 -12.84
CA TYR A 146 -1.90 5.29 -13.29
C TYR A 146 -2.33 3.96 -12.64
N GLN A 147 -2.55 3.92 -11.32
CA GLN A 147 -3.02 2.72 -10.62
C GLN A 147 -4.38 2.24 -11.11
N GLU A 148 -5.32 3.16 -11.32
CA GLU A 148 -6.66 2.83 -11.84
C GLU A 148 -6.64 2.37 -13.29
N GLN A 149 -5.86 3.03 -14.15
CA GLN A 149 -5.90 2.80 -15.58
C GLN A 149 -4.93 1.70 -16.03
N ILE A 150 -3.75 1.57 -15.43
CA ILE A 150 -2.74 0.58 -15.84
C ILE A 150 -2.75 -0.63 -14.90
N ILE A 151 -2.58 -0.42 -13.59
CA ILE A 151 -2.53 -1.53 -12.63
C ILE A 151 -3.92 -2.15 -12.41
N LYS A 152 -5.01 -1.42 -12.67
CA LYS A 152 -6.41 -1.80 -12.39
C LYS A 152 -6.65 -2.18 -10.92
N SER A 153 -5.85 -1.65 -10.01
CA SER A 153 -5.98 -1.89 -8.57
C SER A 153 -5.44 -0.69 -7.79
N LYS A 154 -6.19 -0.25 -6.78
CA LYS A 154 -5.78 0.81 -5.84
C LYS A 154 -5.03 0.29 -4.61
N ILE A 155 -5.13 -1.02 -4.37
CA ILE A 155 -4.48 -1.68 -3.26
C ILE A 155 -2.97 -1.49 -3.38
N ASP A 156 -2.32 -1.18 -2.27
CA ASP A 156 -0.87 -1.17 -2.17
C ASP A 156 -0.35 -2.45 -1.48
N ILE A 157 0.87 -2.83 -1.80
CA ILE A 157 1.51 -4.05 -1.33
C ILE A 157 3.00 -3.78 -1.17
N THR A 158 3.54 -4.36 -0.12
CA THR A 158 4.96 -4.28 0.23
C THR A 158 5.47 -5.67 0.58
N GLN A 159 6.76 -5.82 0.81
CA GLN A 159 7.41 -7.10 1.05
C GLN A 159 8.38 -7.02 2.22
N ILE A 160 8.32 -8.02 3.11
CA ILE A 160 9.21 -8.20 4.24
C ILE A 160 9.70 -9.64 4.22
N GLU A 161 11.00 -9.83 4.25
CA GLU A 161 11.63 -11.13 4.37
C GLU A 161 12.10 -11.33 5.80
N ILE A 162 11.83 -12.50 6.36
CA ILE A 162 12.29 -12.88 7.68
C ILE A 162 13.07 -14.17 7.55
N TYR A 163 14.33 -14.14 8.00
CA TYR A 163 15.26 -15.24 7.88
C TYR A 163 15.33 -16.04 9.16
N PHE A 164 15.37 -17.36 9.02
CA PHE A 164 15.38 -18.31 10.11
C PHE A 164 16.41 -19.40 9.90
N LYS A 165 16.82 -19.97 11.02
CA LYS A 165 17.63 -21.18 11.10
C LYS A 165 16.89 -22.20 11.97
N PHE A 166 16.55 -23.32 11.36
CA PHE A 166 15.82 -24.42 12.00
C PHE A 166 16.81 -25.52 12.32
N THR A 167 16.69 -26.10 13.51
CA THR A 167 17.52 -27.24 13.93
C THR A 167 16.73 -28.53 13.72
N GLN A 168 17.34 -29.55 13.12
CA GLN A 168 16.71 -30.85 12.86
C GLN A 168 16.59 -31.77 14.10
N GLU A 169 16.88 -31.28 15.30
CA GLU A 169 16.76 -32.04 16.56
C GLU A 169 15.30 -32.11 17.07
N GLU A 170 15.01 -33.00 18.02
CA GLU A 170 13.64 -33.38 18.46
C GLU A 170 12.73 -32.20 18.86
N ASN A 171 13.28 -31.04 19.22
CA ASN A 171 12.51 -29.87 19.61
C ASN A 171 12.24 -28.86 18.48
N ASN A 172 12.79 -29.07 17.27
CA ASN A 172 12.69 -28.13 16.15
C ASN A 172 12.93 -26.68 16.59
N ASP A 173 14.06 -26.42 17.27
CA ASP A 173 14.40 -25.08 17.71
C ASP A 173 14.55 -24.15 16.49
N VAL A 174 13.84 -23.02 16.56
CA VAL A 174 13.76 -22.02 15.49
C VAL A 174 14.43 -20.75 15.98
N GLU A 175 15.58 -20.46 15.38
CA GLU A 175 16.30 -19.22 15.60
C GLU A 175 15.92 -18.21 14.50
N LYS A 176 15.34 -17.08 14.92
CA LYS A 176 15.10 -15.95 14.02
C LYS A 176 16.41 -15.19 13.84
N LEU A 177 16.87 -15.07 12.60
CA LEU A 177 18.11 -14.35 12.29
C LEU A 177 17.85 -12.84 12.20
N GLY A 178 16.81 -12.43 11.49
CA GLY A 178 16.50 -11.02 11.29
C GLY A 178 15.48 -10.75 10.18
N TYR A 179 15.29 -9.46 9.89
CA TYR A 179 14.34 -8.95 8.91
C TYR A 179 15.10 -8.29 7.76
N PHE A 180 14.55 -8.37 6.55
CA PHE A 180 15.06 -7.70 5.37
C PHE A 180 13.91 -7.13 4.56
N PHE A 181 13.94 -5.82 4.30
CA PHE A 181 12.87 -5.16 3.57
C PHE A 181 13.38 -3.85 2.95
N GLN A 182 12.58 -3.24 2.09
CA GLN A 182 12.86 -1.94 1.51
C GLN A 182 12.90 -0.87 2.60
N TYR A 183 14.08 -0.27 2.80
CA TYR A 183 14.31 0.78 3.78
C TYR A 183 14.95 1.94 3.05
N ALA A 184 14.19 3.02 2.88
CA ALA A 184 14.69 4.16 2.16
C ALA A 184 15.50 5.08 3.09
N GLU A 185 16.57 5.63 2.55
CA GLU A 185 17.51 6.46 3.31
C GLU A 185 17.36 7.93 2.86
N GLY A 186 17.16 8.83 3.83
CA GLY A 186 16.93 10.26 3.56
C GLY A 186 16.28 10.98 4.74
N ARG A 187 15.97 12.28 4.59
CA ARG A 187 15.10 13.00 5.54
C ARG A 187 13.64 12.81 5.11
N PRO A 188 12.82 12.07 5.85
CA PRO A 188 11.42 11.91 5.47
C PRO A 188 10.66 13.25 5.58
N PHE A 189 9.53 13.35 4.86
CA PHE A 189 8.52 14.41 4.92
C PHE A 189 8.79 15.75 4.21
N ARG A 190 9.94 15.99 3.56
CA ARG A 190 10.21 17.29 2.90
C ARG A 190 10.97 17.27 1.57
N ASP A 191 11.49 16.13 1.13
CA ASP A 191 12.32 16.07 -0.08
C ASP A 191 12.00 14.80 -0.88
N ASP A 192 11.85 14.94 -2.19
CA ASP A 192 11.63 13.83 -3.13
C ASP A 192 12.92 12.97 -3.29
N LYS A 193 14.08 13.49 -2.85
CA LYS A 193 15.41 12.85 -2.91
C LYS A 193 15.66 11.80 -1.82
N ILE A 194 14.68 10.93 -1.59
CA ILE A 194 14.86 9.74 -0.77
C ILE A 194 15.47 8.63 -1.65
N ASN A 195 16.51 7.94 -1.18
CA ASN A 195 17.03 6.77 -1.89
C ASN A 195 16.11 5.56 -1.62
N ARG A 196 15.32 5.16 -2.63
CA ARG A 196 14.30 4.10 -2.50
C ARG A 196 14.78 2.74 -3.00
N ASN A 197 16.03 2.64 -3.46
CA ASN A 197 16.57 1.41 -4.03
C ASN A 197 17.05 0.43 -2.95
N SER A 198 17.37 0.94 -1.75
CA SER A 198 18.01 0.17 -0.70
C SER A 198 17.04 -0.77 0.02
N TRP A 199 17.43 -2.04 0.07
CA TRP A 199 16.91 -2.99 1.04
C TRP A 199 17.93 -3.14 2.18
N LYS A 200 17.44 -3.22 3.41
CA LYS A 200 18.29 -3.23 4.59
C LYS A 200 17.95 -4.37 5.52
N TYR A 201 19.00 -5.00 6.05
CA TYR A 201 18.90 -6.10 7.01
C TYR A 201 18.96 -5.56 8.43
N PHE A 202 18.12 -6.16 9.28
CA PHE A 202 17.99 -5.82 10.69
C PHE A 202 18.05 -7.10 11.54
N PRO A 203 19.06 -7.27 12.41
CA PRO A 203 19.22 -8.48 13.21
C PRO A 203 18.11 -8.63 14.26
N SER A 204 17.75 -9.89 14.56
CA SER A 204 16.68 -10.24 15.50
C SER A 204 16.97 -9.82 16.95
N GLU A 205 18.22 -9.79 17.38
CA GLU A 205 18.60 -9.39 18.75
C GLU A 205 18.18 -7.96 19.08
N ARG A 206 18.09 -7.09 18.07
CA ARG A 206 17.56 -5.73 18.25
C ARG A 206 16.04 -5.71 18.45
N SER A 207 15.31 -6.81 18.22
CA SER A 207 13.85 -6.90 18.20
C SER A 207 13.16 -7.30 19.52
N GLY A 208 13.93 -7.62 20.57
CA GLY A 208 13.40 -8.04 21.88
C GLY A 208 12.68 -6.97 22.71
N LEU A 209 12.53 -5.74 22.20
CA LEU A 209 11.99 -4.57 22.91
C LEU A 209 10.69 -4.02 22.30
N GLU A 210 9.82 -4.88 21.75
CA GLU A 210 8.55 -4.50 21.11
C GLU A 210 8.75 -3.52 19.94
N ASN A 211 9.56 -3.93 18.96
CA ASN A 211 9.76 -3.12 17.76
C ASN A 211 8.63 -3.34 16.77
N TYR A 212 7.96 -2.25 16.41
CA TYR A 212 6.96 -2.23 15.34
C TYR A 212 7.60 -1.73 14.07
N ILE A 213 7.04 -2.15 12.95
CA ILE A 213 7.41 -1.60 11.66
C ILE A 213 6.39 -0.50 11.30
N ALA A 214 6.81 0.77 11.36
CA ALA A 214 5.92 1.89 11.06
C ALA A 214 5.79 2.16 9.57
N ILE A 215 4.62 2.64 9.15
CA ILE A 215 4.36 3.09 7.78
C ILE A 215 4.39 4.61 7.81
N GLY A 216 5.54 5.20 7.51
CA GLY A 216 5.66 6.64 7.30
C GLY A 216 4.93 7.10 6.03
N ASN A 217 4.49 8.36 6.01
CA ASN A 217 3.58 8.98 5.04
C ASN A 217 4.22 9.25 3.65
N TRP A 218 4.61 8.14 3.01
CA TRP A 218 5.00 7.92 1.60
C TRP A 218 6.43 8.31 1.24
N ASP A 219 7.27 7.45 0.68
CA ASP A 219 7.12 6.05 0.23
C ASP A 219 7.31 5.02 1.34
N HIS A 220 6.46 4.00 1.37
CA HIS A 220 6.44 2.88 2.33
C HIS A 220 7.81 2.52 2.89
N GLN A 221 8.11 3.15 4.00
CA GLN A 221 9.34 2.99 4.73
C GLN A 221 8.93 2.51 6.10
N TYR A 222 9.34 1.28 6.28
CA TYR A 222 9.35 0.56 7.51
C TYR A 222 10.36 1.18 8.48
N GLU A 223 9.90 2.02 9.40
CA GLU A 223 10.77 2.60 10.43
C GLU A 223 10.77 1.69 11.67
N TRP A 224 11.96 1.40 12.21
CA TRP A 224 12.15 0.65 13.46
C TRP A 224 12.00 1.57 14.67
N LYS A 225 11.57 1.01 15.81
CA LYS A 225 11.37 1.75 17.09
C LYS A 225 12.53 2.64 17.51
N ASN A 226 13.78 2.23 17.32
CA ASN A 226 14.92 3.07 17.69
C ASN A 226 14.98 4.34 16.84
N ASP A 227 14.66 4.25 15.54
CA ASP A 227 14.56 5.42 14.67
C ASP A 227 13.32 6.27 15.02
N LEU A 228 12.21 5.62 15.40
CA LEU A 228 10.99 6.28 15.90
C LEU A 228 11.21 7.00 17.25
N GLU A 229 12.10 6.52 18.12
CA GLU A 229 12.42 7.13 19.42
C GLU A 229 13.22 8.42 19.23
N PHE A 230 14.13 8.47 18.24
CA PHE A 230 14.86 9.69 17.88
C PHE A 230 13.98 10.71 17.13
N ASP A 231 12.91 10.27 16.47
CA ASP A 231 11.97 11.12 15.72
C ASP A 231 10.56 11.22 16.38
N PHE A 232 10.45 10.87 17.66
CA PHE A 232 9.19 10.80 18.42
C PHE A 232 8.40 12.12 18.42
N ASP A 233 9.13 13.25 18.47
CA ASP A 233 8.54 14.59 18.41
C ASP A 233 7.79 14.85 17.10
N LYS A 234 8.23 14.22 15.98
CA LYS A 234 7.57 14.33 14.67
C LYS A 234 6.33 13.45 14.59
N LEU A 235 6.37 12.25 15.17
CA LEU A 235 5.24 11.31 15.17
C LEU A 235 4.06 11.82 16.01
N HIS A 236 4.31 12.66 17.02
CA HIS A 236 3.25 13.24 17.84
C HIS A 236 2.37 14.23 17.06
N GLU A 237 2.93 14.93 16.07
CA GLU A 237 2.19 15.85 15.17
C GLU A 237 1.22 15.08 14.24
N TYR A 238 1.56 13.85 13.84
CA TYR A 238 0.84 13.05 12.82
C TYR A 238 -0.23 12.08 13.37
N ALA A 239 -0.68 12.27 14.62
CA ALA A 239 -1.93 11.71 15.19
C ALA A 239 -1.91 10.25 15.69
N PRO A 240 -3.01 9.72 16.28
CA PRO A 240 -2.93 8.48 17.04
C PRO A 240 -2.62 7.30 16.12
N TRP A 241 -1.58 6.57 16.50
CA TRP A 241 -1.11 5.37 15.83
C TRP A 241 -1.96 4.15 16.21
N VAL A 242 -2.02 3.16 15.30
CA VAL A 242 -2.65 1.85 15.53
C VAL A 242 -1.64 0.76 15.23
N ILE A 243 -1.55 -0.20 16.14
CA ILE A 243 -0.78 -1.42 15.95
C ILE A 243 -1.69 -2.48 15.33
N GLN A 244 -1.33 -2.95 14.14
CA GLN A 244 -1.96 -4.09 13.48
C GLN A 244 -1.17 -5.36 13.81
N ARG A 245 -1.86 -6.29 14.48
CA ARG A 245 -1.40 -7.66 14.69
C ARG A 245 -2.14 -8.61 13.77
N TRP A 246 -1.48 -9.70 13.38
CA TRP A 246 -2.02 -10.69 12.46
C TRP A 246 -2.47 -11.93 13.22
N ASN A 247 -3.47 -12.60 12.67
CA ASN A 247 -4.08 -13.81 13.17
C ASN A 247 -4.44 -14.72 12.00
N GLU A 248 -4.99 -15.89 12.29
CA GLU A 248 -5.33 -16.92 11.29
C GLU A 248 -6.35 -16.46 10.23
N VAL A 249 -7.12 -15.41 10.50
CA VAL A 249 -8.16 -14.91 9.58
C VAL A 249 -7.57 -13.96 8.55
N ASN A 250 -6.60 -13.13 8.94
CA ASN A 250 -6.04 -12.07 8.12
C ASN A 250 -4.59 -12.33 7.65
N LEU A 251 -3.96 -13.40 8.12
CA LEU A 251 -2.74 -13.97 7.54
C LEU A 251 -3.10 -15.11 6.60
N LYS A 252 -2.73 -15.03 5.32
CA LYS A 252 -3.12 -16.02 4.30
C LYS A 252 -1.93 -16.45 3.44
N PRO A 253 -1.88 -17.70 2.95
CA PRO A 253 -0.88 -18.06 1.95
C PRO A 253 -1.10 -17.26 0.66
N LEU A 254 0.00 -16.82 0.04
CA LEU A 254 -0.08 -16.18 -1.28
C LEU A 254 -0.30 -17.24 -2.37
N THR A 255 -1.51 -17.22 -2.94
CA THR A 255 -1.90 -18.08 -4.07
C THR A 255 -1.81 -17.35 -5.40
N GLU A 256 -1.82 -18.09 -6.51
CA GLU A 256 -1.86 -17.49 -7.84
C GLU A 256 -3.16 -16.70 -8.09
N GLU A 257 -4.28 -17.10 -7.47
CA GLU A 257 -5.54 -16.34 -7.52
C GLU A 257 -5.37 -14.94 -6.91
N TYR A 258 -4.68 -14.85 -5.77
CA TYR A 258 -4.39 -13.56 -5.14
C TYR A 258 -3.42 -12.71 -5.97
N LYS A 259 -2.42 -13.33 -6.61
CA LYS A 259 -1.54 -12.63 -7.54
C LYS A 259 -2.28 -12.05 -8.74
N VAL A 260 -3.22 -12.80 -9.31
CA VAL A 260 -4.09 -12.31 -10.40
C VAL A 260 -4.95 -11.15 -9.92
N LYS A 261 -5.56 -11.24 -8.73
CA LYS A 261 -6.44 -10.21 -8.17
C LYS A 261 -5.79 -8.83 -8.05
N ILE A 262 -4.48 -8.77 -7.80
CA ILE A 262 -3.75 -7.50 -7.65
C ILE A 262 -2.86 -7.16 -8.84
N ASN A 263 -2.97 -7.91 -9.94
CA ASN A 263 -2.13 -7.79 -11.14
C ASN A 263 -0.63 -7.82 -10.79
N TRP A 264 -0.21 -8.87 -10.08
CA TRP A 264 1.15 -9.05 -9.56
C TRP A 264 2.24 -8.76 -10.60
N ASN A 265 2.07 -9.21 -11.85
CA ASN A 265 3.07 -9.05 -12.91
C ASN A 265 3.31 -7.60 -13.34
N LEU A 266 2.34 -6.70 -13.12
CA LEU A 266 2.51 -5.27 -13.39
C LEU A 266 3.30 -4.60 -12.26
N ARG A 267 3.23 -5.18 -11.06
CA ARG A 267 3.97 -4.75 -9.87
C ARG A 267 5.38 -5.33 -9.92
N PHE A 268 6.36 -4.56 -9.46
CA PHE A 268 7.74 -5.03 -9.38
C PHE A 268 8.02 -5.66 -8.02
N ILE A 269 7.48 -6.86 -7.80
CA ILE A 269 7.66 -7.62 -6.56
C ILE A 269 8.34 -8.95 -6.90
N GLU A 270 9.57 -9.10 -6.41
CA GLU A 270 10.35 -10.33 -6.57
C GLU A 270 10.06 -11.27 -5.40
N SER A 271 9.36 -12.36 -5.69
CA SER A 271 8.94 -13.35 -4.68
C SER A 271 10.10 -14.10 -4.02
N ILE A 272 11.21 -14.27 -4.74
CA ILE A 272 12.35 -15.06 -4.27
C ILE A 272 13.11 -14.26 -3.19
N PRO A 273 13.48 -14.89 -2.05
CA PRO A 273 14.28 -14.23 -1.02
C PRO A 273 15.63 -13.75 -1.55
N LYS A 274 16.07 -12.58 -1.09
CA LYS A 274 17.19 -11.84 -1.68
C LYS A 274 18.53 -12.21 -1.04
N LEU A 275 18.54 -12.42 0.28
CA LEU A 275 19.72 -12.77 1.04
C LEU A 275 19.90 -14.28 1.16
N LYS A 276 21.11 -14.69 1.50
CA LYS A 276 21.49 -16.09 1.68
C LYS A 276 22.26 -16.26 2.99
N PRO A 277 21.59 -16.68 4.07
CA PRO A 277 22.23 -16.84 5.38
C PRO A 277 23.46 -17.76 5.38
N TRP A 278 23.54 -18.73 4.46
CA TRP A 278 24.65 -19.67 4.34
C TRP A 278 25.87 -19.10 3.59
N GLU A 279 25.78 -17.92 2.97
CA GLU A 279 26.93 -17.30 2.26
C GLU A 279 27.75 -16.37 3.17
N GLY A 280 27.39 -16.23 4.44
CA GLY A 280 28.12 -15.43 5.43
C GLY A 280 27.24 -14.43 6.17
N ASN A 281 27.83 -13.33 6.63
CA ASN A 281 27.11 -12.34 7.44
C ASN A 281 26.02 -11.61 6.64
N LEU A 282 24.77 -11.72 7.07
CA LEU A 282 23.60 -11.07 6.46
C LEU A 282 23.70 -9.54 6.46
N ASP A 283 24.32 -8.92 7.47
CA ASP A 283 24.50 -7.46 7.53
C ASP A 283 25.36 -6.92 6.37
N SER A 284 26.22 -7.77 5.79
CA SER A 284 27.14 -7.40 4.72
C SER A 284 26.58 -7.64 3.32
N GLN A 285 25.45 -8.35 3.21
CA GLN A 285 24.83 -8.66 1.94
C GLN A 285 23.93 -7.49 1.50
N THR A 286 24.02 -7.11 0.23
CA THR A 286 23.26 -6.00 -0.32
C THR A 286 22.33 -6.47 -1.41
N TYR A 287 21.17 -5.82 -1.49
CA TYR A 287 20.26 -5.93 -2.61
C TYR A 287 19.75 -4.54 -2.94
N GLU A 288 19.83 -4.18 -4.21
CA GLU A 288 19.21 -2.98 -4.74
C GLU A 288 18.07 -3.41 -5.66
N ASN A 289 16.90 -2.83 -5.43
CA ASN A 289 15.76 -3.04 -6.31
C ASN A 289 15.95 -2.20 -7.58
N PRO A 290 16.20 -2.80 -8.76
CA PRO A 290 16.51 -2.04 -9.98
C PRO A 290 15.31 -1.30 -10.56
N LYS A 291 14.10 -1.52 -10.05
CA LYS A 291 12.87 -0.88 -10.53
C LYS A 291 12.02 -0.33 -9.38
N ALA A 292 12.65 0.06 -8.27
CA ALA A 292 11.97 0.64 -7.11
C ALA A 292 11.14 1.88 -7.48
N HIS A 293 11.58 2.63 -8.50
CA HIS A 293 10.95 3.87 -8.96
C HIS A 293 10.10 3.72 -10.21
N LYS A 294 9.93 2.52 -10.78
CA LYS A 294 9.28 2.32 -12.10
C LYS A 294 7.96 3.07 -12.24
N ASP A 295 7.08 2.97 -11.25
CA ASP A 295 5.76 3.62 -11.30
C ASP A 295 5.88 5.16 -11.27
N LEU A 296 6.81 5.69 -10.47
CA LEU A 296 7.09 7.12 -10.41
C LEU A 296 7.78 7.61 -11.69
N GLU A 297 8.70 6.83 -12.26
CA GLU A 297 9.37 7.11 -13.53
C GLU A 297 8.35 7.21 -14.66
N ILE A 298 7.44 6.23 -14.78
CA ILE A 298 6.35 6.27 -15.75
C ILE A 298 5.48 7.52 -15.56
N VAL A 299 5.12 7.85 -14.31
CA VAL A 299 4.35 9.06 -14.01
C VAL A 299 5.11 10.33 -14.40
N ASN A 300 6.39 10.43 -14.06
CA ASN A 300 7.22 11.59 -14.37
C ASN A 300 7.45 11.75 -15.89
N GLU A 301 7.59 10.65 -16.63
CA GLU A 301 7.63 10.66 -18.09
C GLU A 301 6.33 11.20 -18.69
N VAL A 302 5.17 10.78 -18.16
CA VAL A 302 3.86 11.26 -18.61
C VAL A 302 3.66 12.73 -18.28
N ILE A 303 4.04 13.15 -17.07
CA ILE A 303 4.05 14.56 -16.67
C ILE A 303 4.89 15.38 -17.65
N THR A 304 6.14 14.94 -17.90
CA THR A 304 7.06 15.64 -18.81
C THR A 304 6.48 15.74 -20.22
N LYS A 305 5.86 14.66 -20.72
CA LYS A 305 5.32 14.59 -22.09
C LYS A 305 4.08 15.44 -22.29
N ILE A 306 3.19 15.52 -21.30
CA ILE A 306 1.89 16.21 -21.43
C ILE A 306 1.97 17.65 -20.91
N ILE A 307 2.67 17.88 -19.81
CA ILE A 307 2.69 19.17 -19.10
C ILE A 307 3.95 19.98 -19.45
N GLY A 308 5.06 19.31 -19.74
CA GLY A 308 6.35 19.92 -20.08
C GLY A 308 7.37 19.83 -18.95
N GLN A 309 8.65 19.88 -19.31
CA GLN A 309 9.80 19.60 -18.43
C GLN A 309 10.10 20.72 -17.41
N ASP A 310 9.66 21.96 -17.69
CA ASP A 310 10.02 23.16 -16.92
C ASP A 310 8.94 23.62 -15.91
N LYS A 311 7.82 22.89 -15.81
CA LYS A 311 6.75 23.24 -14.86
C LYS A 311 6.90 22.47 -13.56
N GLU A 312 7.09 23.20 -12.47
CA GLU A 312 6.97 22.65 -11.12
C GLU A 312 5.48 22.39 -10.82
N ILE A 313 5.18 21.16 -10.39
CA ILE A 313 3.81 20.72 -10.16
C ILE A 313 3.69 20.27 -8.72
N GLU A 314 2.99 21.03 -7.90
CA GLU A 314 2.80 20.69 -6.49
C GLU A 314 1.33 20.51 -6.13
N LYS A 315 0.44 21.31 -6.74
CA LYS A 315 -0.98 21.39 -6.36
C LYS A 315 -1.86 20.90 -7.49
N ILE A 316 -3.04 20.38 -7.13
CA ILE A 316 -4.03 19.87 -8.09
C ILE A 316 -4.41 20.91 -9.15
N LYS A 317 -4.46 22.20 -8.77
CA LYS A 317 -4.77 23.30 -9.70
C LYS A 317 -3.78 23.41 -10.86
N ASP A 318 -2.55 22.92 -10.69
CA ASP A 318 -1.47 23.04 -11.67
C ASP A 318 -1.61 22.01 -12.80
N ILE A 319 -2.44 20.97 -12.62
CA ILE A 319 -2.67 19.88 -13.59
C ILE A 319 -4.13 19.69 -13.98
N LYS A 320 -5.02 20.57 -13.50
CA LYS A 320 -6.46 20.34 -13.52
C LYS A 320 -7.00 20.13 -14.93
N ASP A 321 -6.50 20.91 -15.88
CA ASP A 321 -6.98 20.89 -17.27
C ASP A 321 -6.39 19.70 -18.04
N GLU A 322 -5.26 19.16 -17.57
CA GLU A 322 -4.52 18.07 -18.17
C GLU A 322 -4.95 16.68 -17.65
N ILE A 323 -5.63 16.60 -16.50
CA ILE A 323 -6.13 15.34 -15.91
C ILE A 323 -6.89 14.45 -16.92
N PRO A 324 -7.86 14.96 -17.72
CA PRO A 324 -8.57 14.13 -18.69
C PRO A 324 -7.65 13.55 -19.78
N ILE A 325 -6.64 14.32 -20.20
CA ILE A 325 -5.67 13.93 -21.23
C ILE A 325 -4.74 12.84 -20.67
N ILE A 326 -4.21 13.04 -19.46
CA ILE A 326 -3.38 12.06 -18.74
C ILE A 326 -4.15 10.74 -18.56
N LYS A 327 -5.42 10.81 -18.15
CA LYS A 327 -6.26 9.63 -17.98
C LYS A 327 -6.49 8.87 -19.29
N ALA A 328 -6.70 9.58 -20.40
CA ALA A 328 -6.82 8.96 -21.72
C ALA A 328 -5.51 8.29 -22.13
N TYR A 329 -4.38 8.97 -21.94
CA TYR A 329 -3.05 8.44 -22.25
C TYR A 329 -2.73 7.13 -21.50
N PHE A 330 -2.98 7.07 -20.19
CA PHE A 330 -2.78 5.83 -19.43
C PHE A 330 -3.72 4.70 -19.87
N ARG A 331 -4.92 5.02 -20.33
CA ARG A 331 -5.84 4.01 -20.86
C ARG A 331 -5.29 3.41 -22.15
N ASP A 332 -4.77 4.23 -23.04
CA ASP A 332 -4.18 3.79 -24.31
C ASP A 332 -2.88 3.00 -24.10
N LEU A 333 -2.12 3.29 -23.03
CA LEU A 333 -0.98 2.47 -22.62
C LEU A 333 -1.35 1.09 -22.06
N SER A 334 -2.59 0.94 -21.56
CA SER A 334 -3.08 -0.31 -20.96
C SER A 334 -3.72 -1.27 -21.96
N SER A 335 -4.06 -0.77 -23.15
CA SER A 335 -4.61 -1.51 -24.29
C SER A 335 -3.51 -1.99 -25.21
#